data_AF-I0ETD5-F1
#
_entry.id   AF-I0ETD5-F1
#
_cell.length_a   1.000
_cell.length_b   1.000
_cell.length_c   1.000
_cell.angle_alpha   90.00
_cell.angle_beta   90.00
_cell.angle_gamma   90.00
#
_symmetry.space_group_name_H-M   'P 1'
#
loop_
_entity.id
_entity.type
_entity.pdbx_description
1 polymer ?
#
loop_
_entity_poly.entity_id
_entity_poly.type
_entity_poly.pdbx_seq_one_letter_code
_entity_poly.pdbx_strand_id
1 'polypeptide(L)'
;MDNYDEKNIEKIINIYKGLEQCFKEQGYNPSKTLITKIMLGVFGNVCAFDSYFCETFKNLYKDHKDPKLKCSFASFSQKALLCIRDFYNSYEDVINQYALSQKTRIFNYDNDFLYNYPKTKIIDMFGFQYGLMRDKKEKSSLG
;
A
#
# COMPACT_ATOMS: atom_id res chain seq x y z
N MET A 1 6.97 7.81 -3.77
CA MET A 1 6.49 8.56 -2.59
C MET A 1 6.93 10.02 -2.64
N ASP A 2 8.08 10.32 -3.24
CA ASP A 2 8.62 11.69 -3.33
C ASP A 2 7.68 12.69 -4.01
N ASN A 3 6.86 12.22 -4.97
CA ASN A 3 5.87 13.03 -5.68
C ASN A 3 4.42 12.65 -5.32
N TYR A 4 4.16 12.19 -4.09
CA TYR A 4 2.79 11.83 -3.64
C TYR A 4 1.95 13.07 -3.27
N ASP A 5 1.96 14.07 -4.14
CA ASP A 5 1.15 15.28 -4.00
C ASP A 5 -0.33 15.02 -4.36
N GLU A 6 -1.19 16.01 -4.14
CA GLU A 6 -2.63 15.90 -4.39
C GLU A 6 -2.95 15.59 -5.86
N LYS A 7 -2.22 16.19 -6.80
CA LYS A 7 -2.39 15.98 -8.24
C LYS A 7 -2.07 14.54 -8.63
N ASN A 8 -0.99 13.98 -8.10
CA ASN A 8 -0.61 12.61 -8.39
C ASN A 8 -1.49 11.60 -7.64
N ILE A 9 -1.98 11.94 -6.44
CA ILE A 9 -3.01 11.15 -5.75
C ILE A 9 -4.28 11.06 -6.60
N GLU A 10 -4.73 12.16 -7.20
CA GLU A 10 -5.89 12.15 -8.10
C GLU A 10 -5.65 11.24 -9.32
N LYS A 11 -4.48 11.33 -9.95
CA LYS A 11 -4.10 10.41 -11.05
C LYS A 11 -4.14 8.95 -10.62
N ILE A 12 -3.62 8.63 -9.44
CA ILE A 12 -3.62 7.27 -8.89
C ILE A 12 -5.06 6.77 -8.72
N ILE A 13 -5.96 7.61 -8.20
CA ILE A 13 -7.39 7.28 -8.07
C ILE A 13 -8.02 7.04 -9.44
N ASN A 14 -7.68 7.84 -10.45
CA ASN A 14 -8.19 7.66 -11.79
C ASN A 14 -7.69 6.36 -12.44
N ILE A 15 -6.42 5.98 -12.21
CA ILE A 15 -5.88 4.68 -12.64
C ILE A 15 -6.63 3.53 -11.96
N TYR A 16 -6.86 3.61 -10.63
CA TYR A 16 -7.64 2.61 -9.90
C TYR A 16 -9.03 2.43 -10.52
N LYS A 17 -9.74 3.53 -10.77
CA LYS A 17 -11.09 3.51 -11.35
C LYS A 17 -11.09 2.96 -12.78
N GLY A 18 -10.09 3.34 -13.59
CA GLY A 18 -9.93 2.82 -14.95
C GLY A 18 -9.72 1.31 -14.95
N LEU A 19 -8.84 0.80 -14.08
CA LEU A 19 -8.64 -0.64 -13.92
C LEU A 19 -9.92 -1.34 -13.47
N GLU A 20 -10.61 -0.81 -12.45
CA GLU A 20 -11.89 -1.35 -11.97
C GLU A 20 -12.92 -1.45 -13.10
N GLN A 21 -13.01 -0.41 -13.93
CA GLN A 21 -13.91 -0.34 -15.07
C GLN A 21 -13.56 -1.38 -16.15
N CYS A 22 -12.27 -1.53 -16.48
CA CYS A 22 -11.83 -2.55 -17.43
C CYS A 22 -12.27 -3.97 -17.01
N PHE A 23 -12.18 -4.31 -15.73
CA PHE A 23 -12.67 -5.61 -15.23
C PHE A 23 -14.19 -5.72 -15.31
N LYS A 24 -14.93 -4.66 -14.96
CA LYS A 24 -16.39 -4.61 -15.02
C LYS A 24 -16.92 -4.78 -16.44
N GLU A 25 -16.26 -4.20 -17.44
CA GLU A 25 -16.60 -4.35 -18.86
C GLU A 25 -16.44 -5.79 -19.36
N GLN A 26 -15.56 -6.57 -18.73
CA GLN A 26 -15.38 -7.99 -18.99
C GLN A 26 -16.31 -8.88 -18.13
N GLY A 27 -17.25 -8.29 -17.39
CA GLY A 27 -18.20 -9.00 -16.53
C GLY A 27 -17.65 -9.43 -15.17
N TYR A 28 -16.49 -8.93 -14.75
CA TYR A 28 -15.91 -9.21 -13.44
C TYR A 28 -16.15 -8.08 -12.44
N ASN A 29 -16.36 -8.41 -11.17
CA ASN A 29 -16.39 -7.43 -10.09
C ASN A 29 -15.12 -7.56 -9.24
N PRO A 30 -14.03 -6.84 -9.59
CA PRO A 30 -12.75 -7.00 -8.91
C PRO A 30 -12.82 -6.46 -7.48
N SER A 31 -12.16 -7.15 -6.54
CA SER A 31 -11.98 -6.58 -5.22
C SER A 31 -10.98 -5.41 -5.27
N LYS A 32 -11.13 -4.46 -4.35
CA LYS A 32 -10.11 -3.41 -4.10
C LYS A 32 -8.72 -4.00 -3.92
N THR A 33 -8.61 -5.14 -3.22
CA THR A 33 -7.36 -5.86 -3.01
C THR A 33 -6.74 -6.31 -4.32
N LEU A 34 -7.53 -6.85 -5.25
CA LEU A 34 -7.03 -7.30 -6.55
C LEU A 34 -6.44 -6.12 -7.34
N ILE A 35 -7.19 -5.02 -7.47
CA ILE A 35 -6.75 -3.84 -8.23
C ILE A 35 -5.49 -3.25 -7.61
N THR A 36 -5.47 -3.06 -6.29
CA THR A 36 -4.30 -2.48 -5.61
C THR A 36 -3.08 -3.39 -5.63
N LYS A 37 -3.26 -4.72 -5.66
CA LYS A 37 -2.15 -5.67 -5.91
C LYS A 37 -1.58 -5.55 -7.31
N ILE A 38 -2.43 -5.38 -8.32
CA ILE A 38 -1.99 -5.12 -9.70
C ILE A 38 -1.19 -3.81 -9.74
N MET A 39 -1.73 -2.73 -9.16
CA MET A 39 -1.06 -1.43 -9.14
C MET A 39 0.28 -1.47 -8.37
N LEU A 40 0.35 -2.20 -7.26
CA LEU A 40 1.61 -2.42 -6.53
C LEU A 40 2.61 -3.20 -7.37
N GLY A 41 2.19 -4.31 -7.98
CA GLY A 41 3.09 -5.19 -8.73
C GLY A 41 3.60 -4.59 -10.04
N VAL A 42 2.76 -3.82 -10.73
CA VAL A 42 3.10 -3.23 -12.04
C VAL A 42 3.75 -1.85 -11.88
N PHE A 43 3.19 -0.99 -11.01
CA PHE A 43 3.62 0.41 -10.91
C PHE A 43 4.40 0.73 -9.64
N GLY A 44 4.27 -0.07 -8.57
CA GLY A 44 4.88 0.24 -7.28
C GLY A 44 4.40 1.59 -6.70
N ASN A 45 3.17 2.02 -6.99
CA ASN A 45 2.68 3.37 -6.63
C ASN A 45 1.67 3.39 -5.47
N VAL A 46 1.15 2.24 -5.05
CA VAL A 46 0.21 2.09 -3.93
C VAL A 46 0.52 0.80 -3.19
N CYS A 47 0.19 0.73 -1.89
CA CYS A 47 0.20 -0.52 -1.14
C CYS A 47 -0.99 -1.40 -1.57
N ALA A 48 -0.92 -2.71 -1.33
CA ALA A 48 -2.06 -3.58 -1.54
C ALA A 48 -3.05 -3.42 -0.38
N PHE A 49 -4.30 -3.06 -0.69
CA PHE A 49 -5.34 -2.87 0.32
C PHE A 49 -5.98 -4.22 0.70
N ASP A 50 -5.16 -5.19 1.11
CA ASP A 50 -5.63 -6.44 1.69
C ASP A 50 -6.08 -6.27 3.15
N SER A 51 -6.63 -7.33 3.74
CA SER A 51 -7.21 -7.29 5.09
C SER A 51 -6.18 -6.92 6.16
N TYR A 52 -4.94 -7.44 6.08
CA TYR A 52 -3.92 -7.16 7.08
C TYR A 52 -3.39 -5.74 6.96
N PHE A 53 -3.13 -5.29 5.74
CA PHE A 53 -2.75 -3.90 5.49
C PHE A 53 -3.84 -2.93 5.98
N CYS A 54 -5.09 -3.14 5.58
CA CYS A 54 -6.21 -2.28 5.94
C CYS A 54 -6.42 -2.25 7.45
N GLU A 55 -6.35 -3.39 8.14
CA GLU A 55 -6.54 -3.45 9.58
C GLU A 55 -5.39 -2.77 10.34
N THR A 56 -4.14 -2.95 9.89
CA THR A 56 -2.99 -2.22 10.45
C THR A 56 -3.20 -0.72 10.34
N PHE A 57 -3.44 -0.20 9.13
CA PHE A 57 -3.55 1.23 8.91
C PHE A 57 -4.83 1.84 9.49
N LYS A 58 -5.93 1.08 9.54
CA LYS A 58 -7.12 1.47 10.30
C LYS A 58 -6.78 1.67 11.77
N ASN A 59 -6.04 0.77 12.40
CA ASN A 59 -5.70 0.94 13.82
C ASN A 59 -4.78 2.13 14.09
N LEU A 60 -3.88 2.46 13.14
CA LEU A 60 -3.02 3.63 13.24
C LEU A 60 -3.80 4.96 13.07
N TYR A 61 -4.84 4.98 12.23
CA TYR A 61 -5.48 6.22 11.80
C TYR A 61 -6.95 6.39 12.20
N LYS A 62 -7.65 5.38 12.73
CA LYS A 62 -9.09 5.45 13.05
C LYS A 62 -9.44 6.53 14.09
N ASP A 63 -8.51 6.82 15.00
CA ASP A 63 -8.68 7.78 16.10
C ASP A 63 -7.69 8.95 15.99
N HIS A 64 -7.18 9.22 14.78
CA HIS A 64 -6.23 10.29 14.54
C HIS A 64 -6.82 11.67 14.88
N LYS A 65 -6.02 12.53 15.52
CA LYS A 65 -6.45 13.86 15.99
C LYS A 65 -6.80 14.82 14.86
N ASP A 66 -6.02 14.78 13.77
CA ASP A 66 -6.34 15.51 12.54
C ASP A 66 -7.48 14.78 11.78
N PRO A 67 -8.66 15.41 11.58
CA PRO A 67 -9.78 14.83 10.83
C PRO A 67 -9.47 14.45 9.38
N LYS A 68 -8.47 15.12 8.77
CA LYS A 68 -8.00 14.80 7.41
C LYS A 68 -7.24 13.47 7.37
N LEU A 69 -6.63 13.07 8.48
CA LEU A 69 -5.90 11.81 8.63
C LEU A 69 -6.72 10.75 9.38
N LYS A 70 -7.93 11.06 9.84
CA LYS A 70 -8.84 10.08 10.44
C LYS A 70 -9.45 9.16 9.38
N CYS A 71 -8.96 7.93 9.25
CA CYS A 71 -9.34 7.01 8.16
C CYS A 71 -9.58 5.57 8.65
N SER A 72 -10.63 4.93 8.12
CA SER A 72 -10.96 3.52 8.41
C SER A 72 -10.34 2.53 7.42
N PHE A 73 -9.73 3.00 6.32
CA PHE A 73 -9.18 2.20 5.23
C PHE A 73 -10.17 1.22 4.54
N ALA A 74 -11.49 1.41 4.77
CA ALA A 74 -12.54 0.59 4.18
C ALA A 74 -12.58 0.71 2.63
N SER A 75 -12.28 1.88 2.09
CA SER A 75 -12.26 2.16 0.65
C SER A 75 -10.92 2.71 0.18
N PHE A 76 -10.61 2.48 -1.10
CA PHE A 76 -9.49 3.14 -1.78
C PHE A 76 -9.89 4.59 -2.06
N SER A 77 -9.30 5.54 -1.34
CA SER A 77 -9.74 6.94 -1.33
C SER A 77 -8.56 7.89 -1.18
N GLN A 78 -8.75 9.15 -1.57
CA GLN A 78 -7.76 10.21 -1.35
C GLN A 78 -7.33 10.26 0.12
N LYS A 79 -8.28 10.13 1.05
CA LYS A 79 -7.97 10.14 2.49
C LYS A 79 -7.01 9.01 2.88
N ALA A 80 -7.26 7.79 2.43
CA ALA A 80 -6.37 6.66 2.71
C ALA A 80 -4.97 6.89 2.12
N LEU A 81 -4.88 7.47 0.93
CA LEU A 81 -3.61 7.81 0.28
C LEU A 81 -2.86 8.93 1.01
N LEU A 82 -3.57 9.91 1.57
CA LEU A 82 -2.98 10.95 2.43
C LEU A 82 -2.43 10.36 3.74
N CYS A 83 -3.13 9.41 4.37
CA CYS A 83 -2.62 8.69 5.55
C CYS A 83 -1.36 7.88 5.22
N ILE A 84 -1.30 7.24 4.05
CA ILE A 84 -0.09 6.51 3.61
C ILE A 84 1.09 7.48 3.41
N ARG A 85 0.84 8.68 2.85
CA ARG A 85 1.85 9.73 2.72
C ARG A 85 2.33 10.24 4.08
N ASP A 86 1.40 10.48 5.00
CA ASP A 86 1.72 10.89 6.36
C ASP A 86 2.58 9.85 7.09
N PHE A 87 2.24 8.56 6.94
CA PHE A 87 3.05 7.47 7.46
C PHE A 87 4.45 7.48 6.84
N TYR A 88 4.55 7.65 5.52
CA TYR A 88 5.83 7.75 4.84
C TYR A 88 6.68 8.89 5.39
N ASN A 89 6.13 10.10 5.49
CA ASN A 89 6.84 11.28 5.98
C ASN A 89 7.31 11.09 7.44
N SER A 90 6.51 10.42 8.27
CA SER A 90 6.85 10.16 9.68
C SER A 90 8.00 9.17 9.87
N TYR A 91 8.26 8.33 8.86
CA TYR A 91 9.26 7.26 8.91
C TYR A 91 10.17 7.27 7.68
N GLU A 92 10.38 8.44 7.09
CA GLU A 92 10.98 8.59 5.76
C GLU A 92 12.37 7.94 5.70
N ASP A 93 13.25 8.28 6.65
CA ASP A 93 14.63 7.79 6.68
C ASP A 93 14.69 6.26 6.71
N VAL A 94 13.87 5.65 7.57
CA VAL A 94 13.81 4.19 7.74
C VAL A 94 13.27 3.54 6.46
N ILE A 95 12.19 4.06 5.90
CA ILE A 95 11.60 3.52 4.67
C ILE A 95 12.56 3.66 3.49
N ASN A 96 13.24 4.80 3.37
CA ASN A 96 14.24 5.06 2.33
C ASN A 96 15.43 4.10 2.47
N GLN A 97 15.93 3.87 3.68
CA GLN A 97 17.01 2.92 3.96
C GLN A 97 16.61 1.48 3.56
N TYR A 98 15.41 1.02 3.93
CA TYR A 98 14.94 -0.31 3.55
C TYR A 98 14.71 -0.42 2.03
N ALA A 99 14.17 0.61 1.39
CA ALA A 99 13.97 0.63 -0.06
C ALA A 99 15.30 0.47 -0.84
N LEU A 100 16.38 1.09 -0.36
CA LEU A 100 17.71 1.00 -0.95
C LEU A 100 18.44 -0.33 -0.68
N SER A 101 18.20 -0.93 0.49
CA SER A 101 18.89 -2.16 0.90
C SER A 101 18.23 -3.43 0.37
N GLN A 102 16.93 -3.40 0.04
CA GLN A 102 16.21 -4.53 -0.54
C GLN A 102 16.29 -4.50 -2.07
N LYS A 103 16.81 -5.58 -2.65
CA LYS A 103 17.05 -5.71 -4.09
C LYS A 103 16.30 -6.91 -4.68
N THR A 104 15.58 -6.71 -5.78
CA THR A 104 15.03 -7.80 -6.60
C THR A 104 16.02 -8.16 -7.72
N ARG A 105 16.15 -9.45 -8.02
CA ARG A 105 16.85 -9.93 -9.22
C ARG A 105 15.92 -9.82 -10.43
N ILE A 106 16.40 -9.24 -11.52
CA ILE A 106 15.71 -9.34 -12.80
C ILE A 106 16.13 -10.65 -13.47
N PHE A 107 15.15 -11.40 -13.96
CA PHE A 107 15.40 -12.49 -14.90
C PHE A 107 15.64 -11.91 -16.30
N ASN A 108 16.78 -11.28 -16.52
CA ASN A 108 17.26 -10.94 -17.86
C ASN A 108 18.47 -11.84 -18.14
N TYR A 109 18.39 -12.59 -19.24
CA TYR A 109 19.35 -13.64 -19.61
C TYR A 109 20.81 -13.16 -19.71
N ASP A 110 21.06 -11.85 -19.87
CA ASP A 110 22.39 -11.31 -20.17
C ASP A 110 22.99 -10.39 -19.11
N ASN A 111 22.27 -9.97 -18.06
CA ASN A 111 22.83 -9.11 -16.99
C ASN A 111 22.00 -9.14 -15.69
N ASP A 112 22.67 -9.39 -14.56
CA ASP A 112 22.12 -9.31 -13.19
C ASP A 112 21.90 -7.83 -12.78
N PHE A 113 20.85 -7.20 -13.31
CA PHE A 113 20.41 -5.90 -12.79
C PHE A 113 19.59 -6.11 -11.51
N LEU A 114 19.92 -5.35 -10.48
CA LEU A 114 19.21 -5.34 -9.20
C LEU A 114 18.32 -4.08 -9.12
N TYR A 115 17.01 -4.25 -9.00
CA TYR A 115 16.10 -3.12 -8.73
C TYR A 115 15.81 -2.99 -7.24
N ASN A 116 15.97 -1.76 -6.75
CA ASN A 116 15.56 -1.39 -5.41
C ASN A 116 14.03 -1.52 -5.27
N TYR A 117 13.58 -1.91 -4.08
CA TYR A 117 12.15 -2.00 -3.79
C TYR A 117 11.52 -0.60 -3.85
N PRO A 118 10.34 -0.45 -4.47
CA PRO A 118 9.57 0.77 -4.32
C PRO A 118 9.29 1.05 -2.83
N LYS A 119 9.33 2.33 -2.42
CA LYS A 119 9.01 2.75 -1.04
C LYS A 119 7.62 2.26 -0.58
N THR A 120 6.66 2.26 -1.49
CA THR A 120 5.32 1.67 -1.30
C THR A 120 5.38 0.19 -0.97
N LYS A 121 6.31 -0.58 -1.55
CA LYS A 121 6.47 -2.00 -1.26
C LYS A 121 6.98 -2.24 0.15
N ILE A 122 7.87 -1.38 0.65
CA ILE A 122 8.33 -1.43 2.03
C ILE A 122 7.17 -1.17 3.01
N ILE A 123 6.36 -0.16 2.73
CA ILE A 123 5.17 0.18 3.54
C ILE A 123 4.12 -0.95 3.49
N ASP A 124 3.89 -1.52 2.31
CA ASP A 124 3.02 -2.68 2.09
C ASP A 124 3.48 -3.88 2.95
N MET A 125 4.76 -4.21 2.91
CA MET A 125 5.34 -5.28 3.73
C MET A 125 5.18 -5.02 5.22
N PHE A 126 5.41 -3.78 5.69
CA PHE A 126 5.15 -3.40 7.08
C PHE A 126 3.69 -3.63 7.46
N GLY A 127 2.75 -3.08 6.68
CA GLY A 127 1.32 -3.16 6.96
C GLY A 127 0.83 -4.60 7.05
N PHE A 128 1.31 -5.46 6.16
CA PHE A 128 1.01 -6.89 6.16
C PHE A 128 1.61 -7.62 7.38
N GLN A 129 2.92 -7.48 7.60
CA GLN A 129 3.64 -8.15 8.69
C GLN A 129 3.07 -7.78 10.06
N TYR A 130 2.85 -6.49 10.29
CA TYR A 130 2.29 -6.00 11.55
C TYR A 130 0.89 -6.55 11.80
N GLY A 131 0.04 -6.55 10.77
CA GLY A 131 -1.33 -7.08 10.87
C GLY A 131 -1.34 -8.58 11.18
N LEU A 132 -0.47 -9.34 10.51
CA LEU A 132 -0.32 -10.78 10.74
C LEU A 132 0.17 -11.09 12.17
N MET A 133 1.15 -10.33 12.68
CA MET A 133 1.66 -10.51 14.05
C MET A 133 0.58 -10.23 15.11
N ARG A 134 -0.26 -9.22 14.86
CA ARG A 134 -1.37 -8.86 15.76
C ARG A 134 -2.42 -9.96 15.82
N ASP A 135 -2.85 -10.47 14.66
CA ASP A 135 -3.81 -11.58 14.55
C ASP A 135 -3.31 -12.85 15.27
N LYS A 136 -2.00 -13.15 15.15
CA LYS A 136 -1.38 -14.27 15.89
C LYS A 136 -1.43 -14.07 17.41
N LYS A 137 -1.14 -12.86 17.91
CA LYS A 137 -1.18 -12.53 19.34
C LYS A 137 -2.59 -12.68 19.92
N GLU A 138 -3.60 -12.16 19.22
CA GLU A 138 -5.00 -12.24 19.65
C GLU A 138 -5.49 -13.69 19.77
N LYS A 139 -5.10 -14.55 18.81
CA LYS A 139 -5.41 -15.98 18.86
C LYS A 139 -4.70 -16.72 19.99
N SER A 140 -3.45 -16.35 20.30
CA SER A 140 -2.70 -16.95 21.42
C SER A 140 -3.18 -16.52 22.81
N SER A 141 -3.85 -15.36 22.93
CA SER A 141 -4.43 -14.89 24.20
C SER A 141 -5.82 -15.46 24.51
N LEU A 142 -6.39 -16.25 23.59
CA LEU A 142 -7.72 -16.83 23.69
C LEU A 142 -7.72 -18.35 23.97
N GLY A 143 -6.54 -18.99 24.05
CA GLY A 143 -6.36 -20.41 24.36
C GLY A 143 -5.58 -20.60 25.65
#